data_AF-A0A972BI35-F1
#
_entry.id   AF-A0A972BI35-F1
#
_cell.length_a   1.000
_cell.length_b   1.000
_cell.length_c   1.000
_cell.angle_alpha   90.00
_cell.angle_beta   90.00
_cell.angle_gamma   90.00
#
_symmetry.space_group_name_H-M   'P 1'
#
loop_
_entity.id
_entity.type
_entity.pdbx_description
1 polymer ?
#
loop_
_entity_poly.entity_id
_entity_poly.type
_entity_poly.pdbx_seq_one_letter_code
_entity_poly.pdbx_strand_id
1 'polypeptide(L)' 'MLKPSIDSLLDKVDSKFTMAIVAARRARNIQASGRGLKSGEKKPVTMALDEILNSELEYERTKNSEIK' A
#
# COMPACT_ATOMS: atom_id res chain seq x y z
N MET A 1 -0.97 4.57 19.43
CA MET A 1 -1.73 4.45 18.17
C MET A 1 -0.83 3.81 17.13
N LEU A 2 -1.28 2.73 16.47
CA LEU A 2 -0.61 2.19 15.30
C LEU A 2 -0.68 3.26 14.21
N LYS A 3 0.47 3.81 13.80
CA LYS A 3 0.55 4.68 12.63
C LYS A 3 0.84 3.81 11.41
N PRO A 4 0.28 4.11 10.24
CA PRO A 4 -0.65 5.22 9.94
C PRO A 4 -2.12 4.98 10.38
N SER A 5 -2.88 6.05 10.63
CA SER A 5 -4.33 5.99 10.88
C SER A 5 -5.11 5.81 9.58
N ILE A 6 -6.19 5.01 9.63
CA ILE A 6 -7.03 4.70 8.47
C ILE A 6 -7.62 5.97 7.84
N ASP A 7 -8.10 6.91 8.65
CA ASP A 7 -8.75 8.13 8.13
C ASP A 7 -7.76 8.95 7.28
N SER A 8 -6.52 9.12 7.74
CA SER A 8 -5.48 9.85 7.01
C SER A 8 -5.05 9.16 5.71
N LEU A 9 -5.18 7.83 5.63
CA LEU A 9 -4.94 7.09 4.39
C LEU A 9 -6.10 7.29 3.41
N LEU A 10 -7.33 7.36 3.90
CA LEU A 10 -8.53 7.57 3.08
C LEU A 10 -8.59 8.98 2.48
N ASP A 11 -7.89 9.96 3.05
CA ASP A 11 -7.69 11.27 2.41
C ASP A 11 -6.80 11.19 1.16
N LYS A 12 -6.05 10.09 0.97
CA LYS A 12 -5.12 9.87 -0.15
C LYS A 12 -5.63 8.90 -1.21
N VAL A 13 -6.68 8.14 -0.91
CA VAL A 13 -7.21 7.08 -1.79
C VAL A 13 -8.73 7.13 -1.85
N ASP A 14 -9.29 6.81 -3.01
CA ASP A 14 -10.73 6.85 -3.29
C ASP A 14 -11.59 5.94 -2.41
N SER A 15 -11.06 4.81 -1.92
CA SER A 15 -11.81 3.89 -1.06
C SER A 15 -10.92 2.99 -0.19
N LYS A 16 -11.51 2.41 0.87
CA LYS A 16 -10.88 1.37 1.69
C LYS A 16 -10.44 0.14 0.87
N PHE A 17 -11.18 -0.20 -0.18
CA PHE A 17 -10.84 -1.32 -1.05
C PHE A 17 -9.64 -1.00 -1.94
N THR A 18 -9.60 0.20 -2.53
CA THR A 18 -8.44 0.65 -3.30
C THR A 18 -7.20 0.72 -2.43
N MET A 19 -7.31 1.26 -1.21
CA MET A 19 -6.23 1.27 -0.23
C MET A 19 -5.64 -0.13 -0.02
N ALA A 20 -6.51 -1.12 0.24
CA ALA A 20 -6.08 -2.50 0.47
C ALA A 20 -5.40 -3.11 -0.77
N ILE A 21 -5.95 -2.88 -1.96
CA ILE A 21 -5.40 -3.41 -3.22
C ILE A 21 -4.03 -2.77 -3.54
N VAL A 22 -3.94 -1.44 -3.44
CA VAL A 22 -2.70 -0.68 -3.70
C VAL A 22 -1.63 -1.07 -2.69
N ALA A 23 -1.96 -1.07 -1.39
CA ALA A 23 -1.04 -1.48 -0.34
C ALA A 23 -0.55 -2.92 -0.53
N ALA A 24 -1.43 -3.87 -0.87
CA ALA A 24 -1.06 -5.27 -1.10
C ALA A 24 -0.18 -5.45 -2.35
N ARG A 25 -0.47 -4.74 -3.45
CA ARG A 25 0.39 -4.75 -4.65
C ARG A 25 1.76 -4.17 -4.32
N ARG A 26 1.80 -3.03 -3.64
CA ARG A 26 3.07 -2.38 -3.29
C ARG A 26 3.89 -3.19 -2.28
N ALA A 27 3.25 -3.77 -1.27
CA ALA A 27 3.91 -4.65 -0.30
C ALA A 27 4.59 -5.85 -0.98
N ARG A 28 3.97 -6.44 -2.00
CA ARG A 28 4.60 -7.51 -2.82
C ARG A 28 5.84 -7.02 -3.55
N ASN A 29 5.82 -5.81 -4.12
CA ASN A 29 7.00 -5.22 -4.76
C ASN A 29 8.13 -4.96 -3.77
N ILE A 30 7.81 -4.42 -2.59
CA ILE A 30 8.77 -4.20 -1.50
C ILE A 30 9.40 -5.54 -1.09
N GLN A 31 8.58 -6.56 -0.89
CA GLN A 31 9.05 -7.90 -0.55
C GLN A 31 9.93 -8.51 -1.65
N ALA A 32 9.55 -8.36 -2.92
CA ALA A 32 10.33 -8.83 -4.07
C ALA A 32 11.69 -8.13 -4.20
N SER A 33 11.81 -6.87 -3.73
CA SER A 33 13.08 -6.15 -3.64
C SER A 33 13.96 -6.58 -2.46
N GLY A 34 13.52 -7.56 -1.66
CA GLY A 34 14.25 -8.07 -0.50
C GLY A 34 14.10 -7.22 0.77
N ARG A 35 13.28 -6.16 0.74
CA ARG A 35 13.03 -5.26 1.87
C ARG A 35 11.89 -5.77 2.77
N GLY A 36 11.97 -5.48 4.07
CA GLY A 36 10.96 -5.83 5.06
C GLY A 36 10.96 -7.32 5.46
N LEU A 37 12.04 -8.03 5.15
CA LEU A 37 12.18 -9.47 5.38
C LEU A 37 12.97 -9.79 6.66
N LYS A 38 13.81 -8.86 7.13
CA LYS A 38 14.65 -9.07 8.32
C LYS A 38 13.90 -8.71 9.60
N SER A 39 14.31 -9.34 10.70
CA SER A 39 13.83 -8.95 12.03
C SER A 39 14.24 -7.51 12.34
N GLY A 40 13.30 -6.71 12.88
CA GLY A 40 13.50 -5.29 13.16
C GLY A 40 13.18 -4.34 11.99
N GLU A 41 13.02 -4.83 10.76
CA GLU A 41 12.54 -4.01 9.65
C GLU A 41 11.02 -3.80 9.73
N LYS A 42 10.54 -2.64 9.25
CA LYS A 42 9.11 -2.43 9.05
C LYS A 42 8.55 -3.51 8.11
N LYS A 43 7.34 -4.00 8.40
CA LYS A 43 6.70 -4.98 7.52
C LYS A 43 6.37 -4.33 6.17
N PRO A 44 6.44 -5.07 5.05
CA PRO A 44 6.19 -4.52 3.72
C PRO A 44 4.84 -3.81 3.58
N VAL A 45 3.80 -4.33 4.25
CA VAL A 45 2.48 -3.68 4.28
C VAL A 45 2.52 -2.35 5.01
N THR A 46 3.21 -2.26 6.15
CA THR A 46 3.38 -1.00 6.88
C THR A 46 4.14 0.02 6.05
N MET A 47 5.22 -0.39 5.38
CA MET A 47 5.96 0.47 4.46
C MET A 47 5.08 0.98 3.31
N ALA A 48 4.28 0.11 2.70
CA ALA A 48 3.36 0.50 1.63
C ALA A 48 2.30 1.50 2.10
N LEU A 49 1.77 1.35 3.32
CA LEU A 49 0.81 2.30 3.89
C LEU A 49 1.48 3.65 4.21
N ASP A 50 2.72 3.65 4.69
CA ASP A 50 3.50 4.89 4.90
C ASP A 50 3.72 5.63 3.57
N GLU A 51 4.08 4.91 2.51
CA GLU A 51 4.27 5.49 1.17
C GLU A 51 2.95 6.08 0.59
N ILE A 52 1.80 5.43 0.83
CA ILE A 52 0.48 5.99 0.48
C ILE A 52 0.21 7.29 1.24
N LEU A 53 0.44 7.29 2.56
CA LEU A 53 0.22 8.47 3.41
C LEU A 53 1.07 9.66 2.95
N ASN A 54 2.33 9.40 2.59
CA ASN A 54 3.28 10.40 2.11
C ASN A 54 3.07 10.79 0.63
N SER A 55 2.12 10.17 -0.07
CA SER A 55 1.90 10.38 -1.50
C SER A 55 3.15 10.10 -2.36
N GLU A 56 3.94 9.09 -1.96
CA GLU A 56 5.15 8.62 -2.66
C GLU A 56 4.84 7.59 -3.77
N LEU A 57 3.56 7.31 -4.01
CA LEU A 57 3.09 6.31 -4.96
C LEU A 57 2.04 6.91 -5.87
N GLU A 58 2.23 6.70 -7.17
CA GLU A 58 1.19 6.89 -8.17
C GLU A 58 0.54 5.55 -8.49
N TYR A 59 -0.79 5.54 -8.58
CA TYR A 59 -1.55 4.37 -8.99
C TYR A 59 -2.65 4.78 -9.94
N GLU A 60 -2.89 3.96 -10.96
CA GLU A 60 -4.00 4.13 -11.88
C GLU A 60 -4.98 2.97 -11.73
N ARG A 61 -6.27 3.30 -11.68
CA ARG A 61 -7.33 2.29 -11.70
C ARG A 61 -7.65 1.93 -13.14
N THR A 62 -7.00 0.87 -13.63
CA THR A 62 -7.36 0.29 -14.92
C THR A 62 -8.74 -0.35 -14.84
N LYS A 63 -9.73 0.16 -15.59
CA LYS A 63 -11.10 -0.41 -15.64
C LYS A 63 -11.17 -1.80 -16.29
N ASN A 64 -10.07 -2.32 -16.83
CA ASN A 64 -10.03 -3.63 -17.48
C ASN A 64 -9.64 -4.74 -16.51
N SER A 65 -10.63 -5.19 -15.74
CA SER A 65 -10.66 -6.56 -15.24
C SER A 65 -11.71 -7.31 -16.05
N GLU A 66 -11.44 -7.54 -17.34
CA GLU A 66 -12.15 -8.60 -18.04
C GLU A 66 -11.76 -9.90 -17.35
N ILE A 67 -12.63 -10.37 -16.46
CA ILE A 67 -12.63 -11.76 -16.02
C ILE A 67 -13.21 -12.52 -17.21
N LYS A 68 -12.34 -13.05 -18.08
CA LYS A 68 -12.67 -14.14 -18.99
C LYS A 68 -12.47 -15.47 -18.30
#